data_AF-A0A6G1YWE2-F1
#
_entry.id   AF-A0A6G1YWE2-F1
#
_cell.length_a   1.000
_cell.length_b   1.000
_cell.length_c   1.000
_cell.angle_alpha   90.00
_cell.angle_beta   90.00
_cell.angle_gamma   90.00
#
_symmetry.space_group_name_H-M   'P 1'
#
loop_
_entity.id
_entity.type
_entity.pdbx_description
1 polymer ?
#
loop_
_entity_poly.entity_id
_entity_poly.type
_entity_poly.pdbx_seq_one_letter_code
_entity_poly.pdbx_strand_id
1 'polypeptide(L)'
;MGTEIQRLNPQPGDFPDSRDGFNDGLILSKPEWIKQIHRSYLKVGADCIESNTFGSNYLKLAEYAYGDETLEFKLAIEACHDVIKKVGKKVPIIANVTLDQYGKMLLGTNIQAAYTTVSDMEIDVFGLNCSTGPAEMTPSVRWLNEQDELPILVVPNAGMPQNEGGKAVYKMTPSALSEKLKEFIENYKHVRIIGGCCGTNPLHIAEMRKMLDLYQGDY
;
A
#
# COMPACT_ATOMS: atom_id res chain seq x y z
N MET A 1 6.57 1.25 -4.68
CA MET A 1 7.84 1.74 -4.10
C MET A 1 8.95 0.69 -4.14
N GLY A 2 8.90 -0.41 -3.36
CA GLY A 2 10.00 -1.38 -3.27
C GLY A 2 10.53 -1.97 -4.59
N THR A 3 9.63 -2.36 -5.51
CA THR A 3 10.04 -2.88 -6.85
C THR A 3 10.75 -1.82 -7.70
N GLU A 4 10.32 -0.56 -7.60
CA GLU A 4 10.95 0.55 -8.32
C GLU A 4 12.33 0.85 -7.74
N ILE A 5 12.50 0.75 -6.42
CA ILE A 5 13.81 0.81 -5.77
C ILE A 5 14.71 -0.30 -6.33
N GLN A 6 14.24 -1.55 -6.43
CA GLN A 6 15.04 -2.66 -6.99
C GLN A 6 15.47 -2.41 -8.44
N ARG A 7 14.67 -1.71 -9.25
CA ARG A 7 15.04 -1.33 -10.63
C ARG A 7 16.17 -0.31 -10.70
N LEU A 8 16.41 0.46 -9.62
CA LEU A 8 17.56 1.34 -9.48
C LEU A 8 18.85 0.58 -9.14
N ASN A 9 18.77 -0.74 -8.93
CA ASN A 9 19.88 -1.64 -8.61
C ASN A 9 20.69 -1.17 -7.37
N PRO A 10 20.05 -0.99 -6.20
CA PRO A 10 20.69 -0.51 -4.99
C PRO A 10 21.82 -1.44 -4.57
N GLN A 11 22.91 -0.86 -4.10
CA GLN A 11 24.04 -1.57 -3.50
C GLN A 11 23.92 -1.52 -1.96
N PRO A 12 24.55 -2.44 -1.22
CA PRO A 12 24.45 -2.45 0.25
C PRO A 12 24.77 -1.10 0.91
N GLY A 13 25.78 -0.38 0.40
CA GLY A 13 26.16 0.95 0.91
C GLY A 13 25.17 2.08 0.61
N ASP A 14 24.14 1.84 -0.20
CA ASP A 14 23.06 2.80 -0.43
C ASP A 14 22.06 2.81 0.73
N PHE A 15 21.99 1.73 1.52
CA PHE A 15 21.12 1.64 2.69
C PHE A 15 21.80 2.20 3.94
N PRO A 16 21.06 2.81 4.88
CA PRO A 16 21.63 3.23 6.17
C PRO A 16 22.35 2.08 6.87
N ASP A 17 23.52 2.38 7.44
CA ASP A 17 24.40 1.42 8.11
C ASP A 17 24.74 0.17 7.26
N SER A 18 24.67 0.29 5.93
CA SER A 18 24.87 -0.82 4.98
C SER A 18 23.91 -2.01 5.17
N ARG A 19 22.72 -1.77 5.73
CA ARG A 19 21.72 -2.82 5.95
C ARG A 19 20.91 -3.08 4.68
N ASP A 20 21.42 -4.02 3.89
CA ASP A 20 20.80 -4.43 2.62
C ASP A 20 19.32 -4.81 2.81
N GLY A 21 18.46 -4.31 1.91
CA GLY A 21 17.01 -4.54 1.94
C GLY A 21 16.22 -3.63 2.89
N PHE A 22 16.85 -2.71 3.63
CA PHE A 22 16.16 -1.70 4.46
C PHE A 22 15.62 -0.54 3.61
N ASN A 23 14.67 -0.86 2.72
CA ASN A 23 14.11 0.08 1.75
C ASN A 23 13.50 1.33 2.38
N ASP A 24 12.82 1.19 3.53
CA ASP A 24 12.27 2.31 4.31
C ASP A 24 13.36 3.33 4.67
N GLY A 25 14.54 2.84 5.08
CA GLY A 25 15.70 3.65 5.44
C GLY A 25 16.29 4.48 4.30
N LEU A 26 15.98 4.18 3.03
CA LEU A 26 16.46 4.96 1.88
C LEU A 26 15.94 6.40 1.87
N ILE A 27 14.91 6.71 2.67
CA ILE A 27 14.52 8.11 2.89
C ILE A 27 15.64 8.94 3.54
N LEU A 28 16.51 8.30 4.32
CA LEU A 28 17.62 8.93 5.02
C LEU A 28 18.87 9.02 4.13
N SER A 29 19.20 7.94 3.43
CA SER A 29 20.45 7.83 2.65
C SER A 29 20.31 8.24 1.17
N LYS A 30 19.13 8.05 0.57
CA LYS A 30 18.84 8.30 -0.86
C LYS A 30 17.48 8.99 -1.10
N PRO A 31 17.18 10.13 -0.43
CA PRO A 31 15.87 10.78 -0.54
C PRO A 31 15.48 11.19 -1.97
N GLU A 32 16.45 11.48 -2.84
CA GLU A 32 16.18 11.85 -4.24
C GLU A 32 15.63 10.68 -5.07
N TRP A 33 15.99 9.43 -4.75
CA TRP A 33 15.42 8.25 -5.41
C TRP A 33 13.94 8.09 -5.07
N ILE A 34 13.61 8.24 -3.79
CA ILE A 34 12.22 8.17 -3.31
C ILE A 34 11.37 9.27 -3.96
N LYS A 35 11.89 10.50 -4.02
CA LYS A 35 11.23 11.62 -4.72
C LYS A 35 11.05 11.35 -6.22
N GLN A 36 12.06 10.80 -6.90
CA GLN A 36 11.98 10.47 -8.32
C GLN A 36 10.87 9.44 -8.58
N ILE A 37 10.79 8.39 -7.76
CA ILE A 37 9.74 7.37 -7.86
C ILE A 37 8.37 8.00 -7.63
N HIS A 38 8.18 8.82 -6.59
CA HIS A 38 6.91 9.51 -6.39
C HIS A 38 6.51 10.41 -7.58
N ARG A 39 7.46 11.14 -8.15
CA ARG A 39 7.21 11.98 -9.34
C ARG A 39 6.79 11.16 -10.56
N SER A 40 7.32 9.95 -10.73
CA SER A 40 6.95 9.11 -11.89
C SER A 40 5.49 8.66 -11.81
N TYR A 41 5.00 8.33 -10.61
CA TYR A 41 3.59 7.99 -10.38
C TYR A 41 2.67 9.20 -10.57
N LEU A 42 3.02 10.38 -10.04
CA LEU A 42 2.23 11.60 -10.25
C LEU A 42 2.12 11.98 -11.74
N LYS A 43 3.19 11.81 -12.53
CA LYS A 43 3.19 12.13 -13.97
C LYS A 43 2.21 11.31 -14.80
N VAL A 44 1.85 10.10 -14.34
CA VAL A 44 0.92 9.22 -15.04
C VAL A 44 -0.51 9.32 -14.50
N GLY A 45 -0.79 10.31 -13.67
CA GLY A 45 -2.13 10.62 -13.19
C GLY A 45 -2.49 9.99 -11.84
N ALA A 46 -1.52 9.61 -11.00
CA ALA A 46 -1.82 9.24 -9.63
C ALA A 46 -2.30 10.47 -8.83
N ASP A 47 -3.50 10.40 -8.26
CA ASP A 47 -4.09 11.47 -7.43
C ASP A 47 -3.51 11.51 -6.00
N CYS A 48 -2.88 10.41 -5.57
CA CYS A 48 -2.20 10.29 -4.28
C CYS A 48 -0.92 9.44 -4.40
N ILE A 49 -0.02 9.58 -3.42
CA ILE A 49 1.21 8.79 -3.29
C ILE A 49 1.35 8.31 -1.85
N GLU A 50 1.68 7.04 -1.65
CA GLU A 50 1.95 6.46 -0.33
C GLU A 50 3.39 6.76 0.11
N SER A 51 3.61 7.04 1.40
CA SER A 51 4.97 7.23 1.94
C SER A 51 5.81 5.95 1.87
N ASN A 52 7.15 6.09 1.80
CA ASN A 52 8.09 4.95 1.85
C ASN A 52 8.27 4.40 3.27
N THR A 53 7.19 3.87 3.86
CA THR A 53 7.13 3.47 5.28
C THR A 53 6.51 2.08 5.49
N PHE A 54 6.49 1.23 4.45
CA PHE A 54 5.86 -0.09 4.47
C PHE A 54 6.43 -1.06 5.52
N GLY A 55 7.76 -1.10 5.66
CA GLY A 55 8.47 -1.93 6.63
C GLY A 55 8.67 -1.25 7.99
N SER A 56 8.12 -0.06 8.19
CA SER A 56 8.24 0.72 9.43
C SER A 56 7.27 0.21 10.50
N ASN A 57 7.36 -1.08 10.83
CA ASN A 57 6.56 -1.76 11.85
C ASN A 57 7.43 -2.61 12.78
N TYR A 58 7.00 -2.75 14.04
CA TYR A 58 7.76 -3.41 15.13
C TYR A 58 8.53 -4.65 14.70
N LEU A 59 7.90 -5.63 14.04
CA LEU A 59 8.56 -6.92 13.79
C LEU A 59 9.70 -6.80 12.78
N LYS A 60 9.45 -6.02 11.73
CA LYS A 60 10.44 -5.75 10.70
C LYS A 60 11.51 -4.80 11.22
N LEU A 61 11.11 -3.83 12.02
CA LEU A 61 12.00 -2.92 12.72
C LEU A 61 12.82 -3.65 13.79
N ALA A 62 12.30 -4.69 14.45
CA ALA A 62 13.00 -5.54 15.42
C ALA A 62 14.17 -6.28 14.79
N GLU A 63 14.00 -6.78 13.56
CA GLU A 63 15.11 -7.33 12.75
C GLU A 63 16.22 -6.29 12.54
N TYR A 64 15.86 -5.00 12.60
CA TYR A 64 16.79 -3.87 12.58
C TYR A 64 17.08 -3.23 13.96
N ALA A 65 16.61 -3.82 15.07
CA ALA A 65 16.72 -3.33 16.47
C ALA A 65 15.82 -2.12 16.86
N TYR A 66 14.64 -1.98 16.24
CA TYR A 66 13.65 -0.90 16.45
C TYR A 66 12.23 -1.44 16.77
N GLY A 67 12.11 -2.68 17.23
CA GLY A 67 10.81 -3.27 17.50
C GLY A 67 10.46 -3.23 18.96
N ASP A 68 10.20 -2.08 19.59
CA ASP A 68 9.34 -2.00 20.81
C ASP A 68 8.08 -1.15 20.59
N GLU A 69 7.80 -0.91 19.31
CA GLU A 69 7.09 0.23 18.75
C GLU A 69 5.66 -0.11 18.25
N THR A 70 4.96 -1.16 18.73
CA THR A 70 3.62 -1.53 18.16
C THR A 70 2.50 -0.56 18.60
N LEU A 71 2.64 0.05 19.79
CA LEU A 71 1.89 1.25 20.17
C LEU A 71 2.11 2.38 19.15
N GLU A 72 3.19 2.33 18.38
CA GLU A 72 3.58 3.38 17.44
C GLU A 72 2.89 3.31 16.10
N PHE A 73 2.14 2.25 15.77
CA PHE A 73 1.16 2.35 14.69
C PHE A 73 0.02 3.31 15.05
N LYS A 74 -0.45 3.24 16.30
CA LYS A 74 -1.40 4.21 16.86
C LYS A 74 -0.73 5.57 17.00
N LEU A 75 0.52 5.63 17.50
CA LEU A 75 1.25 6.89 17.59
C LEU A 75 1.64 7.47 16.23
N ALA A 76 1.73 6.70 15.15
CA ALA A 76 1.96 7.21 13.80
C ALA A 76 0.72 7.95 13.29
N ILE A 77 -0.48 7.42 13.59
CA ILE A 77 -1.74 8.12 13.33
C ILE A 77 -1.84 9.37 14.22
N GLU A 78 -1.58 9.27 15.52
CA GLU A 78 -1.59 10.43 16.44
C GLU A 78 -0.50 11.47 16.07
N ALA A 79 0.68 11.04 15.62
CA ALA A 79 1.75 11.94 15.18
C ALA A 79 1.35 12.69 13.90
N CYS A 80 0.64 12.02 12.97
CA CYS A 80 0.03 12.69 11.84
C CYS A 80 -0.95 13.77 12.29
N HIS A 81 -1.85 13.45 13.24
CA HIS A 81 -2.79 14.42 13.82
C HIS A 81 -2.10 15.60 14.50
N ASP A 82 -1.07 15.35 15.29
CA ASP A 82 -0.27 16.38 15.97
C ASP A 82 0.38 17.34 14.98
N VAL A 83 0.95 16.83 13.89
CA VAL A 83 1.57 17.64 12.84
C VAL A 83 0.51 18.41 12.04
N ILE A 84 -0.60 17.78 11.67
CA ILE A 84 -1.75 18.40 11.01
C ILE A 84 -2.25 19.59 11.83
N LYS A 85 -2.41 19.40 13.14
CA LYS A 85 -2.84 20.44 14.08
C LYS A 85 -1.83 21.58 14.18
N LYS A 86 -0.53 21.28 14.29
CA LYS A 86 0.55 22.30 14.38
C LYS A 86 0.68 23.13 13.10
N VAL A 87 0.51 22.51 11.94
CA VAL A 87 0.62 23.17 10.63
C VAL A 87 -0.69 23.88 10.25
N GLY A 88 -1.82 23.52 10.86
CA GLY A 88 -3.13 24.10 10.59
C GLY A 88 -3.67 23.74 9.21
N LYS A 89 -3.22 22.62 8.63
CA LYS A 89 -3.65 22.14 7.31
C LYS A 89 -4.29 20.77 7.44
N LYS A 90 -5.53 20.65 6.95
CA LYS A 90 -6.22 19.37 6.87
C LYS A 90 -5.57 18.51 5.77
N VAL A 91 -5.08 17.33 6.13
CA VAL A 91 -4.48 16.35 5.23
C VAL A 91 -5.12 14.99 5.52
N PRO A 92 -5.59 14.23 4.53
CA PRO A 92 -6.15 12.90 4.76
C PRO A 92 -5.13 11.92 5.32
N ILE A 93 -5.53 11.11 6.30
CA ILE A 93 -4.76 9.99 6.83
C ILE A 93 -5.30 8.69 6.23
N ILE A 94 -4.42 7.96 5.53
CA ILE A 94 -4.73 6.65 4.96
C ILE A 94 -4.00 5.59 5.77
N ALA A 95 -4.74 4.64 6.33
CA ALA A 95 -4.19 3.45 6.95
C ALA A 95 -4.46 2.23 6.08
N ASN A 96 -3.51 1.30 5.98
CA ASN A 96 -3.75 0.05 5.28
C ASN A 96 -2.95 -1.09 5.92
N VAL A 97 -3.39 -2.31 5.65
CA VAL A 97 -2.72 -3.53 6.10
C VAL A 97 -2.41 -4.45 4.94
N THR A 98 -1.47 -5.36 5.16
CA THR A 98 -1.14 -6.42 4.22
C THR A 98 -1.54 -7.77 4.81
N LEU A 99 -2.21 -8.59 4.01
CA LEU A 99 -2.73 -9.89 4.42
C LEU A 99 -2.18 -10.98 3.50
N ASP A 100 -1.89 -12.14 4.05
CA ASP A 100 -1.57 -13.34 3.28
C ASP A 100 -2.81 -13.88 2.52
N GLN A 101 -2.62 -14.94 1.75
CA GLN A 101 -3.70 -15.61 1.00
C GLN A 101 -4.83 -16.18 1.87
N TYR A 102 -4.64 -16.23 3.19
CA TYR A 102 -5.63 -16.69 4.17
C TYR A 102 -6.30 -15.53 4.92
N GLY A 103 -6.02 -14.28 4.52
CA GLY A 103 -6.63 -13.09 5.09
C GLY A 103 -6.04 -12.68 6.44
N LYS A 104 -4.77 -13.00 6.70
CA LYS A 104 -4.09 -12.69 7.96
C LYS A 104 -2.79 -11.92 7.75
N MET A 105 -2.50 -10.99 8.65
CA MET A 105 -1.18 -10.39 8.81
C MET A 105 -0.18 -11.42 9.34
N LEU A 106 1.12 -11.08 9.34
CA LEU A 106 2.21 -11.97 9.75
C LEU A 106 2.02 -12.68 11.10
N LEU A 107 1.45 -11.99 12.09
CA LEU A 107 1.17 -12.57 13.42
C LEU A 107 -0.24 -13.13 13.59
N GLY A 108 -0.98 -13.30 12.49
CA GLY A 108 -2.31 -13.91 12.49
C GLY A 108 -3.48 -12.93 12.66
N THR A 109 -3.22 -11.64 12.84
CA THR A 109 -4.27 -10.59 12.89
C THR A 109 -5.06 -10.58 11.60
N ASN A 110 -6.38 -10.73 11.68
CA ASN A 110 -7.26 -10.68 10.52
C ASN A 110 -7.74 -9.24 10.24
N ILE A 111 -8.46 -9.06 9.13
CA ILE A 111 -8.96 -7.73 8.71
C ILE A 111 -9.89 -7.09 9.74
N GLN A 112 -10.70 -7.91 10.43
CA GLN A 112 -11.64 -7.43 11.44
C GLN A 112 -10.91 -6.80 12.62
N ALA A 113 -9.93 -7.53 13.18
CA ALA A 113 -9.14 -7.03 14.30
C ALA A 113 -8.33 -5.79 13.91
N ALA A 114 -7.75 -5.77 12.70
CA ALA A 114 -6.99 -4.62 12.22
C ALA A 114 -7.89 -3.37 12.09
N TYR A 115 -9.04 -3.49 11.43
CA TYR A 115 -9.99 -2.39 11.24
C TYR A 115 -10.49 -1.82 12.56
N THR A 116 -11.04 -2.68 13.44
CA THR A 116 -11.56 -2.26 14.77
C THR A 116 -10.50 -1.60 15.64
N THR A 117 -9.21 -1.87 15.41
CA THR A 117 -8.14 -1.25 16.19
C THR A 117 -7.91 0.22 15.85
N VAL A 118 -8.16 0.63 14.60
CA VAL A 118 -7.76 1.93 14.05
C VAL A 118 -8.90 2.76 13.46
N SER A 119 -10.08 2.19 13.22
CA SER A 119 -11.21 2.90 12.60
C SER A 119 -11.65 4.14 13.38
N ASP A 120 -11.61 4.07 14.72
CA ASP A 120 -11.98 5.18 15.61
C ASP A 120 -10.85 6.19 15.86
N MET A 121 -9.72 6.07 15.16
CA MET A 121 -8.56 6.96 15.32
C MET A 121 -8.55 8.16 14.36
N GLU A 122 -9.75 8.59 13.92
CA GLU A 122 -9.93 9.71 13.00
C GLU A 122 -9.11 9.58 11.70
N ILE A 123 -8.96 8.34 11.18
CA ILE A 123 -8.40 8.09 9.84
C ILE A 123 -9.45 8.37 8.76
N ASP A 124 -9.03 8.81 7.57
CA ASP A 124 -9.93 9.17 6.47
C ASP A 124 -10.16 8.01 5.49
N VAL A 125 -9.25 7.04 5.43
CA VAL A 125 -9.32 5.88 4.51
C VAL A 125 -8.68 4.66 5.18
N PHE A 126 -9.30 3.49 5.05
CA PHE A 126 -8.71 2.21 5.47
C PHE A 126 -8.66 1.20 4.32
N GLY A 127 -7.61 0.39 4.20
CA GLY A 127 -7.51 -0.50 3.05
C GLY A 127 -6.51 -1.64 3.13
N LEU A 128 -6.27 -2.23 1.96
CA LEU A 128 -5.42 -3.39 1.76
C LEU A 128 -4.37 -3.09 0.71
N ASN A 129 -3.12 -3.47 0.99
CA ASN A 129 -2.06 -3.43 0.00
C ASN A 129 -1.15 -4.67 0.05
N CYS A 130 -0.46 -4.93 -1.06
CA CYS A 130 0.62 -5.93 -1.15
C CYS A 130 0.17 -7.36 -0.78
N SER A 131 1.16 -8.25 -0.57
CA SER A 131 1.10 -9.68 -0.23
C SER A 131 0.34 -10.59 -1.21
N THR A 132 -0.83 -10.17 -1.69
CA THR A 132 -1.68 -10.97 -2.56
C THR A 132 -2.11 -10.22 -3.82
N GLY A 133 -2.70 -10.96 -4.76
CA GLY A 133 -3.40 -10.39 -5.90
C GLY A 133 -4.80 -9.88 -5.51
N PRO A 134 -5.54 -9.32 -6.49
CA PRO A 134 -6.90 -8.83 -6.25
C PRO A 134 -7.87 -9.95 -5.86
N ALA A 135 -7.71 -11.16 -6.41
CA ALA A 135 -8.62 -12.26 -6.15
C ALA A 135 -8.69 -12.61 -4.66
N GLU A 136 -7.52 -12.74 -4.01
CA GLU A 136 -7.40 -13.08 -2.60
C GLU A 136 -7.85 -11.95 -1.67
N MET A 137 -7.82 -10.68 -2.13
CA MET A 137 -8.30 -9.54 -1.32
C MET A 137 -9.83 -9.47 -1.22
N THR A 138 -10.56 -10.12 -2.13
CA THR A 138 -12.03 -10.02 -2.24
C THR A 138 -12.78 -10.23 -0.92
N PRO A 139 -12.50 -11.28 -0.10
CA PRO A 139 -13.24 -11.49 1.14
C PRO A 139 -13.07 -10.34 2.14
N SER A 140 -11.86 -9.77 2.22
CA SER A 140 -11.53 -8.66 3.10
C SER A 140 -12.14 -7.35 2.60
N VAL A 141 -12.10 -7.09 1.29
CA VAL A 141 -12.75 -5.91 0.68
C VAL A 141 -14.26 -5.95 0.91
N ARG A 142 -14.89 -7.11 0.70
CA ARG A 142 -16.32 -7.28 0.97
C ARG A 142 -16.66 -6.97 2.43
N TRP A 143 -15.91 -7.54 3.38
CA TRP A 143 -16.15 -7.31 4.80
C TRP A 143 -15.95 -5.85 5.19
N LEU A 144 -14.90 -5.19 4.69
CA LEU A 144 -14.69 -3.75 4.93
C LEU A 144 -15.85 -2.91 4.38
N ASN A 145 -16.34 -3.22 3.18
CA ASN A 145 -17.46 -2.52 2.56
C ASN A 145 -18.76 -2.69 3.37
N GLU A 146 -18.94 -3.82 4.05
CA GLU A 146 -20.08 -4.07 4.95
C GLU A 146 -20.05 -3.22 6.22
N GLN A 147 -18.91 -2.62 6.59
CA GLN A 147 -18.83 -1.74 7.78
C GLN A 147 -19.50 -0.37 7.53
N ASP A 148 -19.67 0.02 6.27
CA ASP A 148 -20.39 1.23 5.84
C ASP A 148 -19.84 2.56 6.41
N GLU A 149 -18.55 2.61 6.79
CA GLU A 149 -17.96 3.72 7.55
C GLU A 149 -16.92 4.51 6.76
N LEU A 150 -15.82 3.86 6.34
CA LEU A 150 -14.67 4.53 5.72
C LEU A 150 -14.54 4.19 4.23
N PRO A 151 -14.09 5.14 3.39
CA PRO A 151 -13.55 4.85 2.08
C PRO A 151 -12.46 3.76 2.15
N ILE A 152 -12.45 2.90 1.14
CA ILE A 152 -11.58 1.74 1.04
C ILE A 152 -10.52 1.95 -0.03
N LEU A 153 -9.27 1.67 0.35
CA LEU A 153 -8.12 1.56 -0.55
C LEU A 153 -7.84 0.10 -0.90
N VAL A 154 -7.65 -0.20 -2.19
CA VAL A 154 -7.31 -1.55 -2.68
C VAL A 154 -6.12 -1.50 -3.64
N VAL A 155 -4.95 -1.94 -3.16
CA VAL A 155 -3.65 -1.82 -3.88
C VAL A 155 -2.95 -3.19 -3.92
N PRO A 156 -3.46 -4.15 -4.72
CA PRO A 156 -2.93 -5.51 -4.80
C PRO A 156 -1.61 -5.59 -5.57
N ASN A 157 -0.93 -6.72 -5.44
CA ASN A 157 0.14 -7.11 -6.38
C ASN A 157 -0.44 -7.40 -7.77
N ALA A 158 0.42 -7.44 -8.80
CA ALA A 158 0.09 -7.96 -10.13
C ALA A 158 -0.06 -9.50 -10.11
N GLY A 159 -1.04 -9.98 -9.35
CA GLY A 159 -1.27 -11.38 -9.04
C GLY A 159 -0.35 -11.91 -7.92
N MET A 160 -0.51 -13.20 -7.61
CA MET A 160 0.37 -13.88 -6.65
C MET A 160 1.79 -14.02 -7.19
N PRO A 161 2.83 -13.85 -6.35
CA PRO A 161 4.21 -14.04 -6.77
C PRO A 161 4.48 -15.50 -7.12
N GLN A 162 5.19 -15.73 -8.23
CA GLN A 162 5.66 -17.04 -8.65
C GLN A 162 7.18 -17.10 -8.54
N ASN A 163 7.73 -18.20 -8.03
CA ASN A 163 9.16 -18.38 -7.95
C ASN A 163 9.70 -18.88 -9.31
N GLU A 164 10.48 -18.05 -9.98
CA GLU A 164 11.23 -18.41 -11.18
C GLU A 164 12.72 -18.17 -10.95
N GLY A 165 13.48 -19.27 -10.78
CA GLY A 165 14.93 -19.18 -10.58
C GLY A 165 15.34 -18.42 -9.31
N GLY A 166 14.55 -18.52 -8.23
CA GLY A 166 14.80 -17.83 -6.96
C GLY A 166 14.32 -16.38 -6.92
N LYS A 167 13.65 -15.91 -7.99
CA LYS A 167 13.08 -14.55 -8.06
C LYS A 167 11.57 -14.61 -8.04
N ALA A 168 10.96 -13.67 -7.31
CA ALA A 168 9.52 -13.46 -7.34
C ALA A 168 9.14 -12.76 -8.66
N VAL A 169 8.37 -13.45 -9.49
CA VAL A 169 7.84 -12.96 -10.77
C VAL A 169 6.33 -12.82 -10.66
N TYR A 170 5.82 -11.67 -11.09
CA TYR A 170 4.39 -11.34 -11.11
C TYR A 170 3.90 -11.33 -12.55
N LYS A 171 2.86 -12.11 -12.85
CA LYS A 171 2.44 -12.41 -14.22
C LYS A 171 1.14 -11.74 -14.65
N MET A 172 0.41 -11.10 -13.72
CA MET A 172 -0.83 -10.43 -14.09
C MET A 172 -0.52 -9.25 -15.00
N THR A 173 -1.26 -9.13 -16.10
CA THR A 173 -1.08 -8.06 -17.09
C THR A 173 -1.81 -6.79 -16.64
N PRO A 174 -1.47 -5.62 -17.22
CA PRO A 174 -2.21 -4.37 -17.01
C PRO A 174 -3.72 -4.50 -17.14
N SER A 175 -4.18 -5.12 -18.24
CA SER A 175 -5.61 -5.30 -18.53
C SER A 175 -6.29 -6.22 -17.52
N ALA A 176 -5.68 -7.36 -17.19
CA ALA A 176 -6.24 -8.30 -16.23
C ALA A 176 -6.36 -7.70 -14.81
N LEU A 177 -5.35 -6.93 -14.38
CA LEU A 177 -5.42 -6.24 -13.09
C LEU A 177 -6.50 -5.15 -13.09
N SER A 178 -6.56 -4.35 -14.16
CA SER A 178 -7.55 -3.28 -14.28
C SER A 178 -8.99 -3.80 -14.29
N GLU A 179 -9.25 -4.92 -14.95
CA GLU A 179 -10.58 -5.55 -14.99
C GLU A 179 -11.02 -6.00 -13.59
N LYS A 180 -10.11 -6.59 -12.80
CA LYS A 180 -10.41 -7.01 -11.42
C LYS A 180 -10.66 -5.83 -10.48
N LEU A 181 -9.90 -4.74 -10.62
CA LEU A 181 -10.14 -3.54 -9.82
C LEU A 181 -11.43 -2.83 -10.21
N LYS A 182 -11.84 -2.91 -11.49
CA LYS A 182 -13.15 -2.45 -11.94
C LYS A 182 -14.28 -3.22 -11.26
N GLU A 183 -14.17 -4.55 -11.15
CA GLU A 183 -15.15 -5.36 -10.40
C GLU A 183 -15.30 -4.89 -8.94
N PHE A 184 -14.21 -4.44 -8.30
CA PHE A 184 -14.29 -3.89 -6.95
C PHE A 184 -15.06 -2.57 -6.89
N ILE A 185 -14.81 -1.65 -7.81
CA ILE A 185 -15.53 -0.37 -7.88
C ILE A 185 -17.02 -0.62 -8.12
N GLU A 186 -17.37 -1.55 -9.03
CA GLU A 186 -18.77 -1.84 -9.38
C GLU A 186 -19.55 -2.52 -8.25
N ASN A 187 -18.90 -3.39 -7.48
CA ASN A 187 -19.58 -4.20 -6.47
C ASN A 187 -19.48 -3.66 -5.05
N TYR A 188 -18.51 -2.79 -4.76
CA TYR A 188 -18.23 -2.30 -3.41
C TYR A 188 -18.16 -0.77 -3.42
N LYS A 189 -19.31 -0.14 -3.10
CA LYS A 189 -19.50 1.33 -3.10
C LYS A 189 -18.48 2.12 -2.28
N HIS A 190 -17.85 1.49 -1.29
CA HIS A 190 -16.82 2.13 -0.46
C HIS A 190 -15.42 2.05 -1.05
N VAL A 191 -15.18 1.30 -2.13
CA VAL A 191 -13.88 1.32 -2.80
C VAL A 191 -13.73 2.63 -3.56
N ARG A 192 -12.94 3.55 -2.99
CA ARG A 192 -12.71 4.90 -3.53
C ARG A 192 -11.28 5.11 -4.04
N ILE A 193 -10.36 4.25 -3.64
CA ILE A 193 -8.96 4.32 -4.07
C ILE A 193 -8.52 2.95 -4.56
N ILE A 194 -8.05 2.88 -5.81
CA ILE A 194 -7.44 1.69 -6.38
C ILE A 194 -6.02 1.98 -6.85
N GLY A 195 -5.17 0.97 -6.86
CA GLY A 195 -3.80 1.10 -7.35
C GLY A 195 -3.10 -0.22 -7.55
N GLY A 196 -1.76 -0.17 -7.55
CA GLY A 196 -0.92 -1.33 -7.74
C GLY A 196 0.28 -1.38 -6.79
N CYS A 197 0.59 -2.57 -6.26
CA CYS A 197 1.75 -2.83 -5.41
C CYS A 197 2.85 -3.60 -6.19
N CYS A 198 3.39 -4.69 -5.64
CA CYS A 198 4.49 -5.45 -6.27
C CYS A 198 4.07 -6.05 -7.61
N GLY A 199 4.99 -6.06 -8.57
CA GLY A 199 4.73 -6.51 -9.94
C GLY A 199 4.02 -5.50 -10.84
N THR A 200 3.39 -4.47 -10.27
CA THR A 200 2.76 -3.41 -11.08
C THR A 200 3.81 -2.44 -11.62
N ASN A 201 3.44 -1.70 -12.66
CA ASN A 201 4.31 -0.75 -13.36
C ASN A 201 3.45 0.37 -14.00
N PRO A 202 4.05 1.39 -14.64
CA PRO A 202 3.29 2.49 -15.24
C PRO A 202 2.23 2.06 -16.27
N LEU A 203 2.43 0.94 -16.97
CA LEU A 203 1.42 0.43 -17.92
C LEU A 203 0.17 -0.08 -17.20
N HIS A 204 0.31 -0.63 -15.99
CA HIS A 204 -0.84 -1.02 -15.16
C HIS A 204 -1.64 0.20 -14.74
N ILE A 205 -0.95 1.25 -14.27
CA ILE A 205 -1.60 2.49 -13.84
C ILE A 205 -2.29 3.18 -15.02
N ALA A 206 -1.66 3.21 -16.20
CA ALA A 206 -2.25 3.77 -17.41
C ALA A 206 -3.54 3.04 -17.82
N GLU A 207 -3.56 1.70 -17.75
CA GLU A 207 -4.77 0.93 -18.07
C GLU A 207 -5.88 1.15 -17.03
N MET A 208 -5.53 1.25 -15.74
CA MET A 208 -6.49 1.62 -14.68
C MET A 208 -7.07 3.02 -14.91
N ARG A 209 -6.24 4.02 -15.23
CA ARG A 209 -6.68 5.38 -15.52
C ARG A 209 -7.65 5.41 -16.70
N LYS A 210 -7.30 4.72 -17.79
CA LYS A 210 -8.16 4.57 -18.96
C LYS A 210 -9.50 3.90 -18.60
N MET A 211 -9.48 2.86 -17.76
CA MET A 211 -10.70 2.21 -17.28
C MET A 211 -11.59 3.17 -16.48
N LEU A 212 -11.00 3.94 -15.56
CA LEU A 212 -11.71 4.94 -14.75
C LEU A 212 -12.29 6.07 -15.60
N ASP A 213 -11.55 6.56 -16.61
CA ASP A 213 -12.02 7.61 -17.52
C ASP A 213 -13.25 7.19 -18.34
N LEU A 214 -13.38 5.89 -18.60
CA LEU A 214 -14.52 5.31 -19.32
C LEU A 214 -15.66 4.87 -18.40
N TYR A 215 -15.44 4.88 -17.08
CA TYR A 215 -16.41 4.43 -16.11
C TYR A 215 -17.49 5.50 -15.88
N GLN A 216 -18.75 5.14 -16.09
CA GLN A 216 -19.90 6.06 -16.04
C GLN A 216 -20.65 6.06 -14.70
N GLY A 217 -20.19 5.29 -13.71
CA GLY A 217 -20.75 5.32 -12.36
C GLY A 217 -20.06 6.36 -11.47
N ASP A 218 -20.69 6.71 -10.35
CA ASP A 218 -20.07 7.56 -9.34
C ASP A 218 -19.03 6.74 -8.54
N TYR A 219 -17.78 7.24 -8.47
CA TYR A 219 -16.69 6.70 -7.66
C TYR A 219 -15.86 7.80 -7.03
#